data_AF-A0A8T4NFL3-F1
#
_entry.id   AF-A0A8T4NFL3-F1
#
_cell.length_a   1.000
_cell.length_b   1.000
_cell.length_c   1.000
_cell.angle_alpha   90.00
_cell.angle_beta   90.00
_cell.angle_gamma   90.00
#
_symmetry.space_group_name_H-M   'P 1'
#
loop_
_entity.id
_entity.type
_entity.pdbx_description
1 polymer ?
#
loop_
_entity_poly.entity_id
_entity_poly.type
_entity_poly.pdbx_seq_one_letter_code
_entity_poly.pdbx_strand_id
1 'polypeptide(L)'
;MGGTKKRWTILLFLSILFIHASRLVYAGEISIGGYRYPSIILIPIISIVVCSIILIALFINIARKKISAVGAGRGFSFFGKAKREKKQENVYLGELKKFRKGLHEMQVEQAFNALSTITRNFFREMLDLHYEFTYDELEQELRKRNKRKELIDISKEISEMKYSGKRITKQELEALAGRIEQLVKKEQFRKEEAELKISKAIVKGRSGFFSKISQIETEKGKKKHLLELMEQEEEALKKDMEIAKNIYHRILSSYYKLPARDRREIYDKLTGFYQQVNKMLFSSFYSKKSKKQLEYFTKKLEELQKQAQGVIAKEKAVERFKLPELKPHAKVHVRHLESEIRKERAIKTEELKKLEKIEKEAQERIKSITERVIEQNILRQPVEKPEEKTTIREIKYVTPSPQAENHVARQIIHKSSEHAPAVHKAKQPEAEMKAKHEKEIKTAMHMPHKAKDKKFMHIAREEKEILQKLERLRKGYIG
;
A
#
# COMPACT_ATOMS: atom_id res chain seq x y z
N MET A 1 22.83 -26.39 -23.23
CA MET A 1 23.45 -27.02 -22.03
C MET A 1 24.96 -26.76 -21.85
N GLY A 2 25.63 -25.96 -22.67
CA GLY A 2 27.10 -25.74 -22.54
C GLY A 2 27.56 -24.70 -21.49
N GLY A 3 26.65 -23.90 -20.92
CA GLY A 3 27.00 -22.79 -20.02
C GLY A 3 27.33 -23.22 -18.58
N THR A 4 26.77 -24.33 -18.11
CA THR A 4 27.01 -24.83 -16.75
C THR A 4 28.35 -25.53 -16.64
N LYS A 5 28.74 -26.36 -17.62
CA LYS A 5 30.03 -27.06 -17.63
C LYS A 5 31.23 -26.09 -17.61
N LYS A 6 31.19 -24.99 -18.38
CA LYS A 6 32.26 -23.98 -18.38
C LYS A 6 32.41 -23.22 -17.05
N ARG A 7 31.34 -23.11 -16.25
CA ARG A 7 31.41 -22.45 -14.93
C ARG A 7 32.09 -23.34 -13.90
N TRP A 8 31.79 -24.64 -13.93
CA TRP A 8 32.42 -25.61 -13.05
C TRP A 8 33.91 -25.78 -13.33
N THR A 9 34.35 -25.75 -14.60
CA THR A 9 35.78 -25.82 -14.93
C THR A 9 36.56 -24.61 -14.45
N ILE A 10 35.98 -23.41 -14.48
CA ILE A 10 36.64 -22.19 -13.96
C ILE A 10 36.77 -22.25 -12.43
N LEU A 11 35.74 -22.71 -11.73
CA LEU A 11 35.78 -22.87 -10.27
C LEU A 11 36.77 -23.96 -9.84
N LEU A 12 36.84 -25.06 -10.58
CA LEU A 12 37.80 -26.12 -10.33
C LEU A 12 39.25 -25.65 -10.57
N PHE A 13 39.49 -24.87 -11.64
CA PHE A 13 40.80 -24.28 -11.89
C PHE A 13 41.22 -23.29 -10.79
N LEU A 14 40.30 -22.42 -10.35
CA LEU A 14 40.57 -21.46 -9.26
C LEU A 14 40.89 -22.14 -7.93
N SER A 15 40.22 -23.25 -7.62
CA SER A 15 40.49 -24.01 -6.39
C SER A 15 41.85 -24.73 -6.44
N ILE A 16 42.23 -25.31 -7.58
CA ILE A 16 43.57 -25.91 -7.75
C ILE A 16 44.67 -24.84 -7.63
N LEU A 17 44.46 -23.68 -8.25
CA LEU A 17 45.40 -22.55 -8.17
C LEU A 17 45.54 -22.03 -6.74
N PHE A 18 44.44 -21.98 -5.98
CA PHE A 18 44.46 -21.61 -4.57
C PHE A 18 45.25 -22.62 -3.71
N ILE A 19 45.04 -23.92 -3.94
CA ILE A 19 45.78 -24.99 -3.24
C ILE A 19 47.29 -24.90 -3.56
N HIS A 20 47.66 -24.67 -4.82
CA HIS A 20 49.08 -24.51 -5.18
C HIS A 20 49.69 -23.22 -4.63
N ALA A 21 48.95 -22.10 -4.63
CA ALA A 21 49.39 -20.85 -4.02
C ALA A 21 49.62 -21.00 -2.51
N SER A 22 48.76 -21.78 -1.81
CA SER A 22 48.91 -22.04 -0.38
C SER A 22 50.17 -22.85 -0.02
N ARG A 23 50.66 -23.70 -0.94
CA ARG A 23 51.90 -24.47 -0.76
C ARG A 23 53.17 -23.65 -0.99
N LEU A 24 53.09 -22.54 -1.72
CA LEU A 24 54.21 -21.65 -2.01
C LEU A 24 54.48 -20.64 -0.88
N VAL A 25 53.67 -20.63 0.17
CA VAL A 25 53.85 -19.75 1.33
C VAL A 25 55.01 -20.26 2.19
N TYR A 26 56.22 -19.95 1.77
CA TYR A 26 57.42 -20.06 2.62
C TYR A 26 57.38 -18.99 3.71
N ALA A 27 57.95 -19.30 4.88
CA ALA A 27 58.09 -18.39 6.02
C ALA A 27 59.12 -17.27 5.76
N GLY A 28 58.83 -16.42 4.78
CA GLY A 28 59.61 -15.22 4.45
C GLY A 28 58.95 -13.94 4.96
N GLU A 29 59.74 -12.88 5.09
CA GLU A 29 59.24 -11.53 5.40
C GLU A 29 59.19 -10.67 4.14
N ILE A 30 58.10 -9.92 3.96
CA ILE A 30 57.94 -8.98 2.83
C ILE A 30 57.93 -7.56 3.42
N SER A 31 58.81 -6.68 2.91
CA SER A 31 58.87 -5.29 3.34
C SER A 31 57.97 -4.40 2.48
N ILE A 32 56.98 -3.75 3.10
CA ILE A 32 56.08 -2.78 2.44
C ILE A 32 56.09 -1.48 3.24
N GLY A 33 56.52 -0.39 2.61
CA GLY A 33 56.57 0.93 3.25
C GLY A 33 57.52 0.99 4.46
N GLY A 34 58.58 0.18 4.48
CA GLY A 34 59.56 0.11 5.57
C GLY A 34 59.20 -0.85 6.71
N TYR A 35 57.99 -1.42 6.70
CA TYR A 35 57.56 -2.42 7.68
C TYR A 35 57.67 -3.83 7.12
N ARG A 36 58.17 -4.78 7.92
CA ARG A 36 58.28 -6.18 7.55
C ARG A 36 57.04 -6.94 7.99
N TYR A 37 56.37 -7.58 7.05
CA TYR A 37 55.19 -8.39 7.31
C TYR A 37 55.49 -9.86 7.02
N PRO A 38 55.08 -10.79 7.91
CA PRO A 38 55.16 -12.22 7.62
C PRO A 38 54.35 -12.55 6.35
N SER A 39 54.99 -13.20 5.38
CA SER A 39 54.35 -13.65 4.14
C SER A 39 53.08 -14.46 4.40
N ILE A 40 53.07 -15.22 5.50
CA ILE A 40 51.95 -16.08 5.92
C ILE A 40 50.67 -15.28 6.23
N ILE A 41 50.78 -14.02 6.64
CA ILE A 41 49.64 -13.14 6.92
C ILE A 41 49.29 -12.33 5.68
N LEU A 42 50.30 -11.82 4.98
CA LEU A 42 50.08 -10.89 3.87
C LEU A 42 49.52 -11.56 2.61
N ILE A 43 50.01 -12.76 2.26
CA ILE A 43 49.60 -13.48 1.04
C ILE A 43 48.10 -13.85 1.06
N PRO A 44 47.52 -14.38 2.16
CA PRO A 44 46.08 -14.63 2.24
C PRO A 44 45.24 -13.37 2.05
N ILE A 45 45.64 -12.24 2.63
CA ILE A 45 44.91 -10.97 2.50
C ILE A 45 44.91 -10.50 1.03
N ILE A 46 46.06 -10.51 0.38
CA ILE A 46 46.17 -10.16 -1.05
C ILE A 46 45.32 -11.12 -1.90
N SER A 47 45.36 -12.42 -1.60
CA SER A 47 44.55 -13.43 -2.30
C SER A 47 43.05 -13.16 -2.18
N ILE A 48 42.54 -12.83 -0.97
CA ILE A 48 41.13 -12.49 -0.75
C ILE A 48 40.72 -11.27 -1.58
N VAL A 49 41.57 -10.23 -1.63
CA VAL A 49 41.30 -9.02 -2.41
C VAL A 49 41.24 -9.34 -3.91
N VAL A 50 42.20 -10.10 -4.44
CA VAL A 50 42.23 -10.53 -5.84
C VAL A 50 41.00 -11.39 -6.19
N CYS A 51 40.65 -12.38 -5.34
CA CYS A 51 39.44 -13.19 -5.52
C CYS A 51 38.17 -12.34 -5.53
N SER A 52 38.08 -11.35 -4.65
CA SER A 52 36.93 -10.43 -4.58
C SER A 52 36.77 -9.61 -5.87
N ILE A 53 37.87 -9.11 -6.44
CA ILE A 53 37.85 -8.37 -7.71
C ILE A 53 37.40 -9.28 -8.86
N ILE A 54 37.87 -10.53 -8.91
CA ILE A 54 37.45 -11.52 -9.92
C ILE A 54 35.95 -11.82 -9.82
N LEU A 55 35.41 -12.00 -8.61
CA LEU A 55 33.97 -12.22 -8.40
C LEU A 55 33.13 -11.02 -8.86
N ILE A 56 33.57 -9.80 -8.55
CA ILE A 56 32.90 -8.57 -9.02
C ILE A 56 32.90 -8.52 -10.55
N ALA A 57 34.04 -8.80 -11.20
CA ALA A 57 34.15 -8.82 -12.65
C ALA A 57 33.22 -9.87 -13.29
N LEU A 58 33.14 -11.07 -12.70
CA LEU A 58 32.21 -12.12 -13.13
C LEU A 58 30.75 -11.67 -12.97
N PHE A 59 30.41 -11.04 -11.84
CA PHE A 59 29.06 -10.53 -11.59
C PHE A 59 28.66 -9.47 -12.62
N ILE A 60 29.54 -8.50 -12.91
CA ILE A 60 29.32 -7.49 -13.94
C ILE A 60 29.12 -8.15 -15.31
N ASN A 61 29.91 -9.17 -15.65
CA ASN A 61 29.79 -9.88 -16.93
C ASN A 61 28.45 -10.64 -17.04
N ILE A 62 27.99 -11.27 -15.96
CA ILE A 62 26.66 -11.91 -15.90
C ILE A 62 25.54 -10.88 -16.03
N ALA A 63 25.64 -9.74 -15.33
CA ALA A 63 24.67 -8.66 -15.41
C ALA A 63 24.60 -8.07 -16.83
N ARG A 64 25.76 -7.82 -17.47
CA ARG A 64 25.82 -7.37 -18.87
C ARG A 64 25.20 -8.36 -19.84
N LYS A 65 25.43 -9.67 -19.67
CA LYS A 65 24.80 -10.71 -20.49
C LYS A 65 23.28 -10.79 -20.33
N LYS A 66 22.74 -10.57 -19.13
CA LYS A 66 21.28 -10.47 -18.93
C LYS A 66 20.70 -9.25 -19.62
N ILE A 67 21.43 -8.14 -19.67
CA ILE A 67 20.99 -6.91 -20.34
C ILE A 67 21.11 -7.04 -21.86
N SER A 68 22.18 -7.66 -22.39
CA SER A 68 22.36 -7.83 -23.83
C SER A 68 21.49 -8.93 -24.44
N ALA A 69 21.14 -9.98 -23.69
CA ALA A 69 20.17 -10.99 -24.12
C ALA A 69 18.74 -10.43 -24.25
N VAL A 70 18.45 -9.30 -23.61
CA VAL A 70 17.18 -8.56 -23.76
C VAL A 70 17.23 -7.59 -24.94
N GLY A 71 18.42 -7.29 -25.50
CA GLY A 71 18.62 -6.24 -26.49
C GLY A 71 18.93 -6.68 -27.94
N ALA A 72 19.21 -7.96 -28.22
CA ALA A 72 19.80 -8.35 -29.51
C ALA A 72 18.94 -9.25 -30.43
N GLY A 73 17.64 -9.41 -30.18
CA GLY A 73 16.84 -10.39 -30.91
C GLY A 73 15.37 -10.05 -31.14
N ARG A 74 15.09 -8.90 -31.79
CA ARG A 74 13.97 -8.64 -32.72
C ARG A 74 13.73 -7.14 -32.80
N GLY A 75 13.86 -6.59 -34.02
CA GLY A 75 13.44 -5.25 -34.36
C GLY A 75 11.99 -5.04 -33.94
N PHE A 76 11.81 -4.26 -32.87
CA PHE A 76 10.52 -3.84 -32.38
C PHE A 76 10.32 -2.40 -32.82
N SER A 77 9.45 -2.26 -33.81
CA SER A 77 8.79 -1.02 -34.16
C SER A 77 8.31 -0.30 -32.89
N PHE A 78 8.72 0.95 -32.78
CA PHE A 78 8.45 1.86 -31.66
C PHE A 78 6.99 2.39 -31.69
N PHE A 79 6.03 1.55 -32.08
CA PHE A 79 4.61 1.76 -31.79
C PHE A 79 4.25 0.91 -30.58
N GLY A 80 4.18 1.58 -29.43
CA GLY A 80 3.87 0.99 -28.14
C GLY A 80 2.58 0.19 -28.15
N LYS A 81 2.71 -1.13 -28.31
CA LYS A 81 1.77 -2.06 -27.69
C LYS A 81 2.06 -1.99 -26.21
N ALA A 82 1.26 -1.20 -25.50
CA ALA A 82 1.16 -1.23 -24.04
C ALA A 82 1.32 -2.68 -23.60
N LYS A 83 2.41 -2.95 -22.89
CA LYS A 83 2.70 -4.25 -22.29
C LYS A 83 1.46 -4.56 -21.45
N ARG A 84 0.55 -5.40 -21.98
CA ARG A 84 -0.62 -5.88 -21.24
C ARG A 84 -0.02 -6.54 -20.03
N GLU A 85 0.02 -5.82 -18.90
CA GLU A 85 0.15 -6.41 -17.59
C GLU A 85 -0.81 -7.59 -17.63
N LYS A 86 -0.27 -8.81 -17.51
CA LYS A 86 -1.11 -10.01 -17.44
C LYS A 86 -2.00 -9.74 -16.24
N LYS A 87 -3.27 -9.42 -16.53
CA LYS A 87 -4.30 -9.13 -15.53
C LYS A 87 -4.15 -10.25 -14.52
N GLN A 88 -3.72 -9.91 -13.31
CA GLN A 88 -3.41 -10.90 -12.30
C GLN A 88 -4.72 -11.66 -12.10
N GLU A 89 -4.80 -12.87 -12.66
CA GLU A 89 -6.04 -13.63 -12.70
C GLU A 89 -6.44 -13.88 -11.26
N ASN A 90 -7.70 -13.57 -10.92
CA ASN A 90 -8.15 -13.74 -9.55
C ASN A 90 -7.87 -15.16 -9.10
N VAL A 91 -7.17 -15.30 -7.98
CA VAL A 91 -6.85 -16.61 -7.39
C VAL A 91 -8.13 -17.44 -7.26
N TYR A 92 -9.23 -16.83 -6.79
CA TYR A 92 -10.52 -17.50 -6.61
C TYR A 92 -11.22 -17.92 -7.91
N LEU A 93 -11.08 -17.15 -8.99
CA LEU A 93 -11.61 -17.58 -10.30
C LEU A 93 -10.84 -18.78 -10.84
N GLY A 94 -9.53 -18.81 -10.62
CA GLY A 94 -8.69 -19.96 -10.94
C GLY A 94 -9.09 -21.20 -10.13
N GLU A 95 -9.33 -21.04 -8.83
CA GLU A 95 -9.78 -22.12 -7.93
C GLU A 95 -11.17 -22.65 -8.31
N LEU A 96 -12.14 -21.77 -8.57
CA LEU A 96 -13.49 -22.18 -9.01
C LEU A 96 -13.44 -22.93 -10.35
N LYS A 97 -12.57 -22.51 -11.27
CA LYS A 97 -12.38 -23.20 -12.56
C LYS A 97 -11.77 -24.59 -12.36
N LYS A 98 -10.81 -24.74 -11.45
CA LYS A 98 -10.25 -26.06 -11.09
C LYS A 98 -11.30 -26.93 -10.41
N PHE A 99 -12.07 -26.37 -9.49
CA PHE A 99 -13.17 -27.04 -8.81
C PHE A 99 -14.17 -27.62 -9.80
N ARG A 100 -14.69 -26.81 -10.74
CA ARG A 100 -15.64 -27.27 -11.76
C ARG A 100 -15.09 -28.40 -12.62
N LYS A 101 -13.80 -28.34 -12.98
CA LYS A 101 -13.14 -29.43 -13.72
C LYS A 101 -13.06 -30.71 -12.90
N GLY A 102 -12.74 -30.65 -11.61
CA GLY A 102 -12.64 -31.83 -10.73
C GLY A 102 -13.96 -32.35 -10.16
N LEU A 103 -15.07 -31.60 -10.32
CA LEU A 103 -16.35 -31.92 -9.68
C LEU A 103 -16.89 -33.32 -10.03
N HIS A 104 -16.64 -33.80 -11.24
CA HIS A 104 -17.11 -35.11 -11.69
C HIS A 104 -16.34 -36.27 -11.01
N GLU A 105 -15.08 -36.06 -10.65
CA GLU A 105 -14.21 -37.06 -10.01
C GLU A 105 -14.38 -37.09 -8.49
N MET A 106 -14.81 -35.99 -7.87
CA MET A 106 -14.95 -35.88 -6.42
C MET A 106 -16.23 -36.54 -5.90
N GLN A 107 -16.18 -37.06 -4.66
CA GLN A 107 -17.40 -37.38 -3.92
C GLN A 107 -18.14 -36.08 -3.54
N VAL A 108 -19.47 -36.14 -3.42
CA VAL A 108 -20.32 -34.96 -3.16
C VAL A 108 -19.87 -34.19 -1.91
N GLU A 109 -19.58 -34.88 -0.82
CA GLU A 109 -19.16 -34.27 0.45
C GLU A 109 -17.80 -33.57 0.32
N GLN A 110 -16.84 -34.21 -0.34
CA GLN A 110 -15.53 -33.62 -0.63
C GLN A 110 -15.66 -32.39 -1.53
N ALA A 111 -16.51 -32.46 -2.56
CA ALA A 111 -16.78 -31.33 -3.43
C ALA A 111 -17.45 -30.17 -2.67
N PHE A 112 -18.42 -30.45 -1.81
CA PHE A 112 -19.04 -29.43 -0.96
C PHE A 112 -18.01 -28.76 -0.04
N ASN A 113 -17.16 -29.54 0.63
CA ASN A 113 -16.10 -29.02 1.51
C ASN A 113 -15.08 -28.16 0.75
N ALA A 114 -14.69 -28.57 -0.47
CA ALA A 114 -13.80 -27.80 -1.33
C ALA A 114 -14.44 -26.47 -1.74
N LEU A 115 -15.70 -26.48 -2.20
CA LEU A 115 -16.42 -25.27 -2.57
C LEU A 115 -16.64 -24.34 -1.37
N SER A 116 -16.97 -24.91 -0.20
CA SER A 116 -17.12 -24.16 1.05
C SER A 116 -15.82 -23.46 1.44
N THR A 117 -14.69 -24.15 1.30
CA THR A 117 -13.35 -23.59 1.59
C THR A 117 -13.01 -22.43 0.67
N ILE A 118 -13.19 -22.60 -0.65
CA ILE A 118 -12.98 -21.52 -1.65
C ILE A 118 -13.83 -20.31 -1.30
N THR A 119 -15.11 -20.54 -0.98
CA THR A 119 -16.07 -19.48 -0.66
C THR A 119 -15.70 -18.75 0.63
N ARG A 120 -15.35 -19.48 1.70
CA ARG A 120 -14.91 -18.91 2.97
C ARG A 120 -13.67 -18.06 2.81
N ASN A 121 -12.67 -18.54 2.07
CA ASN A 121 -11.45 -17.77 1.81
C ASN A 121 -11.76 -16.48 1.03
N PHE A 122 -12.63 -16.55 0.02
CA PHE A 122 -13.10 -15.38 -0.69
C PHE A 122 -13.77 -14.36 0.24
N PHE A 123 -14.71 -14.77 1.09
CA PHE A 123 -15.36 -13.87 2.05
C PHE A 123 -14.39 -13.33 3.11
N ARG A 124 -13.45 -14.16 3.56
CA ARG A 124 -12.39 -13.78 4.51
C ARG A 124 -11.56 -12.63 3.97
N GLU A 125 -11.08 -12.73 2.73
CA GLU A 125 -10.31 -11.66 2.09
C GLU A 125 -11.18 -10.44 1.74
N MET A 126 -12.41 -10.66 1.25
CA MET A 126 -13.32 -9.57 0.87
C MET A 126 -13.73 -8.70 2.07
N LEU A 127 -13.93 -9.31 3.23
CA LEU A 127 -14.36 -8.64 4.45
C LEU A 127 -13.20 -8.34 5.41
N ASP A 128 -11.97 -8.72 5.06
CA ASP A 128 -10.80 -8.59 5.93
C ASP A 128 -11.05 -9.20 7.31
N LEU A 129 -11.56 -10.44 7.32
CA LEU A 129 -11.81 -11.20 8.54
C LEU A 129 -10.55 -11.97 8.91
N HIS A 130 -10.08 -11.79 10.14
CA HIS A 130 -8.89 -12.48 10.66
C HIS A 130 -9.24 -13.65 11.60
N TYR A 131 -10.49 -14.13 11.56
CA TYR A 131 -10.97 -15.24 12.38
C TYR A 131 -11.69 -16.28 11.52
N GLU A 132 -11.86 -17.49 12.06
CA GLU A 132 -12.69 -18.52 11.44
C GLU A 132 -14.15 -18.29 11.77
N PHE A 133 -15.02 -18.42 10.78
CA PHE A 133 -16.44 -18.11 10.95
C PHE A 133 -17.34 -19.22 10.41
N THR A 134 -18.51 -19.35 11.04
CA THR A 134 -19.64 -20.11 10.50
C THR A 134 -20.38 -19.30 9.44
N TYR A 135 -21.24 -19.95 8.64
CA TYR A 135 -22.03 -19.22 7.64
C TYR A 135 -23.10 -18.32 8.25
N ASP A 136 -23.55 -18.62 9.48
CA ASP A 136 -24.52 -17.79 10.20
C ASP A 136 -23.83 -16.52 10.74
N GLU A 137 -22.61 -16.64 11.27
CA GLU A 137 -21.78 -15.48 11.64
C GLU A 137 -21.42 -14.63 10.41
N LEU A 138 -21.09 -15.27 9.29
CA LEU A 138 -20.85 -14.56 8.03
C LEU A 138 -22.09 -13.77 7.60
N GLU A 139 -23.29 -14.35 7.72
CA GLU A 139 -24.54 -13.67 7.41
C GLU A 139 -24.73 -12.41 8.27
N GLN A 140 -24.47 -12.52 9.57
CA GLN A 140 -24.55 -11.39 10.51
C GLN A 140 -23.54 -10.29 10.16
N GLU A 141 -22.29 -10.64 9.86
CA GLU A 141 -21.26 -9.67 9.45
C GLU A 141 -21.61 -8.98 8.11
N LEU A 142 -22.17 -9.73 7.15
CA LEU A 142 -22.64 -9.16 5.88
C LEU A 142 -23.78 -8.16 6.11
N ARG A 143 -24.74 -8.47 6.99
CA ARG A 143 -25.83 -7.55 7.37
C ARG A 143 -25.32 -6.31 8.10
N LYS A 144 -24.45 -6.49 9.11
CA LYS A 144 -23.85 -5.42 9.90
C LYS A 144 -23.10 -4.41 9.03
N ARG A 145 -22.42 -4.88 7.98
CA ARG A 145 -21.68 -4.04 7.03
C ARG A 145 -22.52 -3.56 5.85
N ASN A 146 -23.84 -3.75 5.91
CA ASN A 146 -24.81 -3.39 4.87
C ASN A 146 -24.38 -3.86 3.46
N LYS A 147 -23.94 -5.12 3.37
CA LYS A 147 -23.53 -5.74 2.11
C LYS A 147 -24.74 -6.14 1.27
N ARG A 148 -24.50 -6.41 -0.01
CA ARG A 148 -25.55 -6.77 -0.98
C ARG A 148 -26.29 -8.03 -0.56
N LYS A 149 -27.61 -8.04 -0.80
CA LYS A 149 -28.47 -9.20 -0.57
C LYS A 149 -27.94 -10.48 -1.25
N GLU A 150 -27.40 -10.38 -2.47
CA GLU A 150 -26.80 -11.53 -3.18
C GLU A 150 -25.69 -12.25 -2.38
N LEU A 151 -24.88 -11.52 -1.60
CA LEU A 151 -23.82 -12.11 -0.75
C LEU A 151 -24.42 -12.88 0.43
N ILE A 152 -25.48 -12.32 1.02
CA ILE A 152 -26.22 -12.87 2.14
C ILE A 152 -26.93 -14.15 1.69
N ASP A 153 -27.57 -14.12 0.52
CA ASP A 153 -28.31 -15.24 -0.06
C ASP A 153 -27.38 -16.44 -0.31
N ILE A 154 -26.15 -16.22 -0.83
CA ILE A 154 -25.16 -17.29 -1.00
C ILE A 154 -24.71 -17.85 0.36
N SER A 155 -24.44 -17.00 1.35
CA SER A 155 -24.04 -17.46 2.69
C SER A 155 -25.13 -18.35 3.30
N LYS A 156 -26.38 -17.90 3.21
CA LYS A 156 -27.55 -18.61 3.72
C LYS A 156 -27.76 -19.95 3.02
N GLU A 157 -27.67 -19.96 1.69
CA GLU A 157 -27.80 -21.20 0.90
C GLU A 157 -26.75 -22.24 1.26
N ILE A 158 -25.49 -21.84 1.47
CA ILE A 158 -24.46 -22.78 1.91
C ILE A 158 -24.74 -23.30 3.32
N SER A 159 -25.24 -22.44 4.22
CA SER A 159 -25.67 -22.85 5.57
C SER A 159 -26.81 -23.87 5.48
N GLU A 160 -27.83 -23.61 4.66
CA GLU A 160 -28.96 -24.53 4.44
C GLU A 160 -28.50 -25.85 3.82
N MET A 161 -27.62 -25.84 2.82
CA MET A 161 -27.05 -27.07 2.25
C MET A 161 -26.30 -27.89 3.29
N LYS A 162 -25.57 -27.23 4.20
CA LYS A 162 -24.79 -27.90 5.25
C LYS A 162 -25.66 -28.52 6.34
N TYR A 163 -26.69 -27.80 6.79
CA TYR A 163 -27.42 -28.14 8.01
C TYR A 163 -28.85 -28.66 7.80
N SER A 164 -29.40 -28.59 6.58
CA SER A 164 -30.77 -29.07 6.32
C SER A 164 -30.93 -30.59 6.34
N GLY A 165 -29.83 -31.36 6.31
CA GLY A 165 -29.86 -32.82 6.17
C GLY A 165 -30.33 -33.31 4.81
N LYS A 166 -30.63 -32.42 3.86
CA LYS A 166 -30.99 -32.78 2.48
C LYS A 166 -29.77 -33.33 1.74
N ARG A 167 -29.97 -34.35 0.90
CA ARG A 167 -28.90 -34.87 0.05
C ARG A 167 -28.55 -33.84 -1.03
N ILE A 168 -27.32 -33.35 -0.98
CA ILE A 168 -26.78 -32.42 -1.98
C ILE A 168 -26.43 -33.21 -3.26
N THR A 169 -26.75 -32.67 -4.42
CA THR A 169 -26.41 -33.23 -5.73
C THR A 169 -25.23 -32.49 -6.36
N LYS A 170 -24.50 -33.15 -7.27
CA LYS A 170 -23.40 -32.49 -8.02
C LYS A 170 -23.91 -31.31 -8.86
N GLN A 171 -25.14 -31.38 -9.36
CA GLN A 171 -25.76 -30.30 -10.15
C GLN A 171 -26.00 -29.06 -9.30
N GLU A 172 -26.47 -29.21 -8.05
CA GLU A 172 -26.62 -28.10 -7.11
C GLU A 172 -25.27 -27.45 -6.79
N LEU A 173 -24.22 -28.25 -6.59
CA LEU A 173 -22.85 -27.75 -6.37
C LEU A 173 -22.33 -26.98 -7.59
N GLU A 174 -22.59 -27.47 -8.80
CA GLU A 174 -22.18 -26.77 -10.03
C GLU A 174 -22.92 -25.43 -10.16
N ALA A 175 -24.23 -25.40 -9.91
CA ALA A 175 -25.04 -24.18 -9.95
C ALA A 175 -24.59 -23.17 -8.88
N LEU A 176 -24.29 -23.63 -7.67
CA LEU A 176 -23.75 -22.79 -6.60
C LEU A 176 -22.37 -22.23 -6.97
N ALA A 177 -21.46 -23.06 -7.48
CA ALA A 177 -20.14 -22.61 -7.95
C ALA A 177 -20.25 -21.56 -9.06
N GLY A 178 -21.18 -21.71 -9.99
CA GLY A 178 -21.47 -20.72 -11.04
C GLY A 178 -21.93 -19.37 -10.47
N ARG A 179 -22.81 -19.38 -9.46
CA ARG A 179 -23.24 -18.14 -8.78
C ARG A 179 -22.11 -17.47 -8.00
N ILE A 180 -21.29 -18.26 -7.30
CA ILE A 180 -20.11 -17.72 -6.60
C ILE A 180 -19.13 -17.12 -7.62
N GLU A 181 -18.89 -17.76 -8.77
CA GLU A 181 -18.03 -17.23 -9.83
C GLU A 181 -18.51 -15.86 -10.34
N GLN A 182 -19.81 -15.72 -10.59
CA GLN A 182 -20.42 -14.43 -10.99
C GLN A 182 -20.24 -13.37 -9.90
N LEU A 183 -20.42 -13.74 -8.64
CA LEU A 183 -20.28 -12.85 -7.51
C LEU A 183 -18.82 -12.35 -7.36
N VAL A 184 -17.84 -13.26 -7.47
CA VAL A 184 -16.41 -12.92 -7.46
C VAL A 184 -16.10 -11.93 -8.58
N LYS A 185 -16.59 -12.16 -9.82
CA LYS A 185 -16.42 -11.23 -10.94
C LYS A 185 -17.01 -9.84 -10.64
N LYS A 186 -18.23 -9.79 -10.09
CA LYS A 186 -18.89 -8.53 -9.72
C LYS A 186 -18.10 -7.75 -8.66
N GLU A 187 -17.58 -8.42 -7.63
CA GLU A 187 -16.78 -7.74 -6.58
C GLU A 187 -15.43 -7.26 -7.10
N GLN A 188 -14.75 -8.03 -7.95
CA GLN A 188 -13.52 -7.56 -8.59
C GLN A 188 -13.76 -6.32 -9.44
N PHE A 189 -14.83 -6.34 -10.24
CA PHE A 189 -15.20 -5.20 -11.06
C PHE A 189 -15.40 -3.94 -10.23
N ARG A 190 -16.05 -4.06 -9.07
CA ARG A 190 -16.26 -2.95 -8.14
C ARG A 190 -14.97 -2.44 -7.52
N LYS A 191 -14.06 -3.33 -7.13
CA LYS A 191 -12.73 -2.94 -6.66
C LYS A 191 -11.97 -2.16 -7.75
N GLU A 192 -11.93 -2.68 -8.98
CA GLU A 192 -11.33 -2.01 -10.14
C GLU A 192 -11.99 -0.65 -10.41
N GLU A 193 -13.33 -0.56 -10.36
CA GLU A 193 -14.07 0.68 -10.57
C GLU A 193 -13.79 1.71 -9.44
N ALA A 194 -13.69 1.27 -8.19
CA ALA A 194 -13.37 2.13 -7.06
C ALA A 194 -11.95 2.70 -7.17
N GLU A 195 -10.95 1.86 -7.50
CA GLU A 195 -9.58 2.29 -7.77
C GLU A 195 -9.50 3.25 -8.96
N LEU A 196 -10.29 3.01 -10.00
CA LEU A 196 -10.38 3.90 -11.16
C LEU A 196 -11.08 5.23 -10.83
N LYS A 197 -12.08 5.24 -9.94
CA LYS A 197 -12.68 6.48 -9.43
C LYS A 197 -11.71 7.28 -8.56
N ILE A 198 -10.94 6.60 -7.71
CA ILE A 198 -9.89 7.23 -6.89
C ILE A 198 -8.80 7.82 -7.80
N SER A 199 -8.32 7.06 -8.78
CA SER A 199 -7.34 7.60 -9.74
C SER A 199 -7.91 8.76 -10.55
N LYS A 200 -9.16 8.72 -11.00
CA LYS A 200 -9.83 9.87 -11.61
C LYS A 200 -9.91 11.08 -10.68
N ALA A 201 -10.24 10.88 -9.40
CA ALA A 201 -10.30 11.95 -8.42
C ALA A 201 -8.91 12.54 -8.15
N ILE A 202 -7.86 11.71 -8.10
CA ILE A 202 -6.47 12.14 -7.98
C ILE A 202 -6.03 12.90 -9.22
N VAL A 203 -6.37 12.44 -10.42
CA VAL A 203 -5.94 13.09 -11.67
C VAL A 203 -6.72 14.40 -11.90
N LYS A 204 -8.03 14.44 -11.64
CA LYS A 204 -8.83 15.69 -11.65
C LYS A 204 -8.41 16.66 -10.55
N GLY A 205 -8.12 16.14 -9.36
CA GLY A 205 -7.56 16.93 -8.26
C GLY A 205 -6.20 17.50 -8.65
N ARG A 206 -5.34 16.72 -9.30
CA ARG A 206 -4.04 17.18 -9.81
C ARG A 206 -4.18 18.19 -10.95
N SER A 207 -5.09 18.03 -11.91
CA SER A 207 -5.22 18.99 -13.02
C SER A 207 -5.73 20.36 -12.55
N GLY A 208 -6.64 20.40 -11.56
CA GLY A 208 -7.07 21.65 -10.93
C GLY A 208 -6.08 22.23 -9.91
N PHE A 209 -5.25 21.40 -9.28
CA PHE A 209 -4.29 21.84 -8.26
C PHE A 209 -2.92 22.18 -8.86
N PHE A 210 -2.49 21.56 -9.96
CA PHE A 210 -1.25 21.94 -10.66
C PHE A 210 -1.35 23.24 -11.44
N SER A 211 -2.55 23.64 -11.90
CA SER A 211 -2.76 24.99 -12.45
C SER A 211 -2.69 26.08 -11.37
N LYS A 212 -3.01 25.76 -10.11
CA LYS A 212 -2.77 26.63 -8.94
C LYS A 212 -1.33 26.55 -8.42
N ILE A 213 -0.68 25.38 -8.40
CA ILE A 213 0.71 25.23 -7.95
C ILE A 213 1.71 25.87 -8.91
N SER A 214 1.44 25.89 -10.23
CA SER A 214 2.30 26.61 -11.18
C SER A 214 2.30 28.12 -10.96
N GLN A 215 1.35 28.65 -10.16
CA GLN A 215 1.35 30.03 -9.67
C GLN A 215 1.99 30.18 -8.27
N ILE A 216 2.19 29.08 -7.51
CA ILE A 216 2.76 29.06 -6.15
C ILE A 216 4.26 28.68 -6.15
N GLU A 217 4.88 28.53 -7.32
CA GLU A 217 6.26 28.07 -7.50
C GLU A 217 7.37 29.07 -7.07
N THR A 218 7.04 30.01 -6.18
CA THR A 218 8.05 30.75 -5.42
C THR A 218 8.36 29.99 -4.12
N GLU A 219 9.62 30.01 -3.65
CA GLU A 219 10.00 29.34 -2.40
C GLU A 219 9.13 29.77 -1.20
N LYS A 220 8.65 31.02 -1.22
CA LYS A 220 7.67 31.57 -0.25
C LYS A 220 6.34 30.79 -0.22
N GLY A 221 5.90 30.27 -1.37
CA GLY A 221 4.67 29.50 -1.50
C GLY A 221 4.74 28.11 -0.84
N LYS A 222 5.89 27.43 -0.94
CA LYS A 222 6.12 26.13 -0.30
C LYS A 222 6.08 26.23 1.22
N LYS A 223 6.68 27.28 1.77
CA LYS A 223 6.64 27.59 3.20
C LYS A 223 5.22 27.89 3.67
N LYS A 224 4.48 28.74 2.96
CA LYS A 224 3.08 29.08 3.28
C LYS A 224 2.18 27.83 3.29
N HIS A 225 2.31 27.00 2.27
CA HIS A 225 1.54 25.75 2.18
C HIS A 225 1.82 24.79 3.34
N LEU A 226 3.07 24.72 3.80
CA LEU A 226 3.42 23.88 4.95
C LEU A 226 2.80 24.40 6.25
N LEU A 227 2.72 25.73 6.42
CA LEU A 227 2.00 26.34 7.54
C LEU A 227 0.49 26.07 7.47
N GLU A 228 -0.12 26.14 6.29
CA GLU A 228 -1.54 25.79 6.09
C GLU A 228 -1.82 24.30 6.41
N LEU A 229 -0.91 23.39 6.07
CA LEU A 229 -1.04 21.97 6.43
C LEU A 229 -0.97 21.74 7.94
N MET A 230 -0.13 22.51 8.66
CA MET A 230 -0.04 22.44 10.13
C MET A 230 -1.34 22.91 10.78
N GLU A 231 -1.93 24.00 10.28
CA GLU A 231 -3.21 24.52 10.76
C GLU A 231 -4.38 23.55 10.49
N GLN A 232 -4.42 22.94 9.29
CA GLN A 232 -5.39 21.89 8.96
C GLN A 232 -5.23 20.65 9.84
N GLU A 233 -4.01 20.31 10.25
CA GLU A 233 -3.78 19.19 11.14
C GLU A 233 -4.26 19.46 12.57
N GLU A 234 -4.09 20.68 13.09
CA GLU A 234 -4.64 21.06 14.40
C GLU A 234 -6.17 20.89 14.44
N GLU A 235 -6.86 21.16 13.33
CA GLU A 235 -8.29 20.89 13.20
C GLU A 235 -8.61 19.41 13.03
N ALA A 236 -7.80 18.67 12.27
CA ALA A 236 -7.97 17.24 12.04
C ALA A 236 -7.71 16.40 13.30
N LEU A 237 -6.73 16.79 14.13
CA LEU A 237 -6.41 16.20 15.42
C LEU A 237 -7.60 16.22 16.39
N LYS A 238 -8.50 17.19 16.25
CA LYS A 238 -9.75 17.24 17.04
C LYS A 238 -10.81 16.25 16.56
N LYS A 239 -10.68 15.70 15.35
CA LYS A 239 -11.71 14.88 14.68
C LYS A 239 -11.31 13.41 14.55
N ASP A 240 -10.09 13.11 14.10
CA ASP A 240 -9.64 11.75 13.79
C ASP A 240 -8.09 11.64 13.83
N MET A 241 -7.59 10.67 14.61
CA MET A 241 -6.17 10.42 14.83
C MET A 241 -5.45 9.87 13.58
N GLU A 242 -6.14 9.09 12.74
CA GLU A 242 -5.53 8.50 11.55
C GLU A 242 -5.35 9.56 10.44
N ILE A 243 -6.29 10.51 10.37
CA ILE A 243 -6.17 11.68 9.50
C ILE A 243 -5.00 12.55 9.96
N ALA A 244 -4.86 12.81 11.26
CA ALA A 244 -3.75 13.57 11.81
C ALA A 244 -2.39 12.92 11.46
N LYS A 245 -2.23 11.62 11.71
CA LYS A 245 -1.00 10.89 11.35
C LYS A 245 -0.63 11.04 9.87
N ASN A 246 -1.62 10.96 8.98
CA ASN A 246 -1.41 11.12 7.55
C ASN A 246 -0.99 12.54 7.17
N ILE A 247 -1.54 13.56 7.82
CA ILE A 247 -1.15 14.95 7.61
C ILE A 247 0.27 15.19 8.17
N TYR A 248 0.60 14.67 9.35
CA TYR A 248 1.94 14.78 9.94
C TYR A 248 3.03 14.23 8.99
N HIS A 249 2.79 13.06 8.39
CA HIS A 249 3.71 12.49 7.39
C HIS A 249 3.87 13.41 6.16
N ARG A 250 2.81 14.09 5.71
CA ARG A 250 2.88 15.06 4.61
C ARG A 250 3.66 16.31 5.00
N ILE A 251 3.51 16.79 6.22
CA ILE A 251 4.25 17.93 6.76
C ILE A 251 5.75 17.59 6.81
N LEU A 252 6.11 16.43 7.38
CA LEU A 252 7.51 15.94 7.41
C LEU A 252 8.11 15.81 6.00
N SER A 253 7.39 15.18 5.07
CA SER A 253 7.85 15.03 3.68
C SER A 253 8.09 16.39 3.00
N SER A 254 7.23 17.36 3.28
CA SER A 254 7.34 18.72 2.73
C SER A 254 8.47 19.51 3.39
N TYR A 255 8.67 19.32 4.70
CA TYR A 255 9.71 19.96 5.49
C TYR A 255 11.12 19.60 4.96
N TYR A 256 11.38 18.33 4.68
CA TYR A 256 12.69 17.91 4.17
C TYR A 256 13.02 18.47 2.78
N LYS A 257 12.00 18.88 2.01
CA LYS A 257 12.15 19.49 0.68
C LYS A 257 12.39 20.99 0.73
N LEU A 258 12.28 21.64 1.89
CA LEU A 258 12.53 23.07 2.04
C LEU A 258 14.03 23.41 2.05
N PRO A 259 14.41 24.61 1.57
CA PRO A 259 15.76 25.15 1.74
C PRO A 259 16.15 25.23 3.22
N ALA A 260 17.46 25.17 3.50
CA ALA A 260 17.98 25.14 4.87
C ALA A 260 17.55 26.34 5.73
N ARG A 261 17.36 27.53 5.12
CA ARG A 261 16.90 28.75 5.78
C ARG A 261 15.46 28.59 6.31
N ASP A 262 14.54 28.16 5.45
CA ASP A 262 13.12 28.00 5.80
C ASP A 262 12.88 26.83 6.74
N ARG A 263 13.70 25.76 6.63
CA ARG A 263 13.64 24.64 7.57
C ARG A 263 13.84 25.09 9.01
N ARG A 264 14.75 26.02 9.29
CA ARG A 264 14.95 26.49 10.68
C ARG A 264 13.70 27.14 11.25
N GLU A 265 13.05 28.00 10.47
CA GLU A 265 11.85 28.71 10.93
C GLU A 265 10.65 27.79 11.09
N ILE A 266 10.51 26.78 10.23
CA ILE A 266 9.45 25.78 10.36
C ILE A 266 9.76 24.77 11.47
N TYR A 267 11.03 24.49 11.76
CA TYR A 267 11.42 23.49 12.75
C TYR A 267 10.84 23.78 14.14
N ASP A 268 10.89 25.04 14.58
CA ASP A 268 10.37 25.42 15.90
C ASP A 268 8.86 25.18 15.98
N LYS A 269 8.13 25.56 14.92
CA LYS A 269 6.69 25.29 14.81
C LYS A 269 6.40 23.79 14.73
N LEU A 270 7.18 23.04 13.95
CA LEU A 270 7.01 21.60 13.77
C LEU A 270 7.30 20.84 15.06
N THR A 271 8.25 21.33 15.86
CA THR A 271 8.59 20.77 17.17
C THR A 271 7.48 21.03 18.19
N GLY A 272 6.95 22.26 18.24
CA GLY A 272 5.77 22.57 19.07
C GLY A 272 4.55 21.74 18.66
N PHE A 273 4.33 21.61 17.35
CA PHE A 273 3.29 20.78 16.77
C PHE A 273 3.45 19.30 17.17
N TYR A 274 4.65 18.73 17.01
CA TYR A 274 4.96 17.38 17.46
C TYR A 274 4.70 17.21 18.96
N GLN A 275 5.12 18.16 19.80
CA GLN A 275 4.86 18.10 21.25
C GLN A 275 3.37 18.11 21.58
N GLN A 276 2.54 18.86 20.85
CA GLN A 276 1.09 18.86 21.04
C GLN A 276 0.46 17.53 20.63
N VAL A 277 0.79 17.00 19.45
CA VAL A 277 0.38 15.67 19.00
C VAL A 277 0.77 14.61 20.01
N ASN A 278 2.02 14.66 20.47
CA ASN A 278 2.56 13.72 21.43
C ASN A 278 1.85 13.84 22.78
N LYS A 279 1.64 15.05 23.30
CA LYS A 279 0.90 15.30 24.55
C LYS A 279 -0.54 14.80 24.46
N MET A 280 -1.22 14.99 23.33
CA MET A 280 -2.56 14.43 23.10
C MET A 280 -2.52 12.89 23.11
N LEU A 281 -1.58 12.29 22.36
CA LEU A 281 -1.35 10.83 22.38
C LEU A 281 -1.03 10.32 23.80
N PHE A 282 -0.33 11.09 24.62
CA PHE A 282 0.08 10.72 25.98
C PHE A 282 -0.99 10.92 27.06
N SER A 283 -2.07 11.67 26.81
CA SER A 283 -2.95 12.19 27.88
C SER A 283 -4.08 11.27 28.35
N SER A 284 -4.41 10.17 27.67
CA SER A 284 -5.51 9.30 28.17
C SER A 284 -5.52 7.82 27.77
N PHE A 285 -4.60 7.28 26.94
CA PHE A 285 -4.88 5.99 26.29
C PHE A 285 -3.79 4.89 26.23
N TYR A 286 -2.59 5.05 26.83
CA TYR A 286 -1.52 4.03 26.65
C TYR A 286 -0.98 3.37 27.91
N SER A 287 -0.69 2.07 27.78
CA SER A 287 -0.06 1.24 28.82
C SER A 287 1.36 1.72 29.20
N LYS A 288 1.77 1.43 30.44
CA LYS A 288 3.09 1.79 31.02
C LYS A 288 4.29 1.35 30.17
N LYS A 289 4.13 0.29 29.35
CA LYS A 289 5.17 -0.26 28.47
C LYS A 289 5.38 0.61 27.22
N SER A 290 4.30 1.10 26.61
CA SER A 290 4.35 2.01 25.45
C SER A 290 4.98 3.36 25.84
N LYS A 291 4.73 3.82 27.07
CA LYS A 291 5.32 5.04 27.63
C LYS A 291 6.85 4.97 27.70
N LYS A 292 7.42 3.83 28.12
CA LYS A 292 8.89 3.61 28.15
C LYS A 292 9.52 3.56 26.74
N GLN A 293 8.83 2.98 25.76
CA GLN A 293 9.33 2.95 24.38
C GLN A 293 9.32 4.35 23.74
N LEU A 294 8.29 5.15 23.99
CA LEU A 294 8.26 6.54 23.50
C LEU A 294 9.31 7.43 24.18
N GLU A 295 9.54 7.27 25.48
CA GLU A 295 10.58 8.00 26.20
C GLU A 295 11.99 7.72 25.64
N TYR A 296 12.23 6.49 25.19
CA TYR A 296 13.43 6.14 24.44
C TYR A 296 13.54 6.91 23.11
N PHE A 297 12.46 7.02 22.33
CA PHE A 297 12.46 7.80 21.08
C PHE A 297 12.69 9.29 21.32
N THR A 298 12.09 9.87 22.37
CA THR A 298 12.30 11.28 22.75
C THR A 298 13.76 11.55 23.09
N LYS A 299 14.40 10.70 23.92
CA LYS A 299 15.83 10.81 24.23
C LYS A 299 16.71 10.66 22.99
N LYS A 300 16.36 9.75 22.07
CA LYS A 300 17.09 9.57 20.82
C LYS A 300 16.98 10.79 19.89
N LEU A 301 15.82 11.43 19.83
CA LEU A 301 15.61 12.67 19.08
C LEU A 301 16.43 13.85 19.65
N GLU A 302 16.49 14.00 20.97
CA GLU A 302 17.32 15.01 21.62
C GLU A 302 18.83 14.78 21.37
N GLU A 303 19.27 13.53 21.41
CA GLU A 303 20.66 13.15 21.09
C GLU A 303 21.00 13.52 19.64
N LEU A 304 20.10 13.23 18.70
CA LEU A 304 20.24 13.60 17.29
C LEU A 304 20.25 15.13 17.09
N GLN A 305 19.44 15.89 17.84
CA GLN A 305 19.42 17.34 17.79
C GLN A 305 20.75 17.96 18.23
N LYS A 306 21.33 17.47 19.34
CA LYS A 306 22.66 17.90 19.80
C LYS A 306 23.73 17.60 18.77
N GLN A 307 23.69 16.41 18.16
CA GLN A 307 24.64 16.02 17.13
C GLN A 307 24.49 16.83 15.83
N ALA A 308 23.27 17.22 15.45
CA ALA A 308 23.02 18.06 14.27
C ALA A 308 23.52 19.50 14.50
N GLN A 309 23.29 20.05 15.69
CA GLN A 309 23.82 21.37 16.07
C GLN A 309 25.35 21.39 16.05
N GLY A 310 26.01 20.33 16.50
CA GLY A 310 27.47 20.18 16.42
C GLY A 310 28.02 20.22 14.99
N VAL A 311 27.37 19.55 14.04
CA VAL A 311 27.77 19.57 12.61
C VAL A 311 27.56 20.96 12.00
N ILE A 312 26.45 21.61 12.31
CA ILE A 312 26.14 22.96 11.81
C ILE A 312 27.15 23.98 12.34
N ALA A 313 27.58 23.85 13.60
CA ALA A 313 28.61 24.70 14.18
C ALA A 313 29.97 24.51 13.45
N LYS A 314 30.35 23.26 13.17
CA LYS A 314 31.57 22.94 12.40
C LYS A 314 31.50 23.45 10.95
N GLU A 315 30.36 23.30 10.27
CA GLU A 315 30.17 23.81 8.91
C GLU A 315 30.23 25.34 8.83
N LYS A 316 29.60 26.04 9.78
CA LYS A 316 29.70 27.50 9.89
C LYS A 316 31.14 27.96 10.17
N ALA A 317 31.89 27.22 10.97
CA ALA A 317 33.31 27.50 11.18
C ALA A 317 34.09 27.38 9.87
N VAL A 318 33.89 26.29 9.10
CA VAL A 318 34.53 26.09 7.78
C VAL A 318 34.15 27.19 6.78
N GLU A 319 32.89 27.62 6.72
CA GLU A 319 32.46 28.72 5.84
C GLU A 319 33.12 30.05 6.18
N ARG A 320 33.33 30.35 7.47
CA ARG A 320 34.09 31.55 7.88
C ARG A 320 35.55 31.51 7.42
N PHE A 321 36.10 30.31 7.24
CA PHE A 321 37.43 30.06 6.66
C PHE A 321 37.42 29.83 5.13
N LYS A 322 36.39 30.28 4.39
CA LYS A 322 36.39 30.26 2.91
C LYS A 322 36.58 31.64 2.27
N LEU A 323 37.05 32.63 3.03
CA LEU A 323 37.42 33.94 2.47
C LEU A 323 38.61 33.82 1.50
N PRO A 324 38.61 34.57 0.39
CA PRO A 324 39.52 34.36 -0.76
C PRO A 324 41.02 34.55 -0.47
N GLU A 325 41.41 35.11 0.68
CA GLU A 325 42.81 35.46 1.00
C GLU A 325 43.47 34.55 2.04
N LEU A 326 43.15 33.26 2.06
CA LEU A 326 43.81 32.34 3.00
C LEU A 326 45.17 31.88 2.50
N LYS A 327 46.20 32.16 3.31
CA LYS A 327 47.57 31.68 3.14
C LYS A 327 47.59 30.16 2.91
N PRO A 328 48.51 29.62 2.09
CA PRO A 328 48.52 28.22 1.65
C PRO A 328 48.44 27.18 2.78
N HIS A 329 49.02 27.47 3.96
CA HIS A 329 48.92 26.59 5.13
C HIS A 329 47.49 26.45 5.68
N ALA A 330 46.65 27.48 5.60
CA ALA A 330 45.26 27.42 6.05
C ALA A 330 44.38 26.58 5.11
N LYS A 331 44.70 26.51 3.81
CA LYS A 331 43.98 25.65 2.85
C LYS A 331 44.13 24.16 3.16
N VAL A 332 45.30 23.74 3.68
CA VAL A 332 45.52 22.34 4.10
C VAL A 332 44.64 22.00 5.28
N HIS A 333 44.52 22.92 6.25
CA HIS A 333 43.70 22.72 7.44
C HIS A 333 42.19 22.66 7.10
N VAL A 334 41.71 23.52 6.19
CA VAL A 334 40.31 23.48 5.70
C VAL A 334 40.00 22.16 4.98
N ARG A 335 40.90 21.65 4.14
CA ARG A 335 40.72 20.34 3.48
C ARG A 335 40.67 19.20 4.48
N HIS A 336 41.47 19.27 5.55
CA HIS A 336 41.44 18.27 6.61
C HIS A 336 40.08 18.29 7.33
N LEU A 337 39.58 19.47 7.71
CA LEU A 337 38.27 19.63 8.35
C LEU A 337 37.12 19.16 7.45
N GLU A 338 37.15 19.46 6.16
CA GLU A 338 36.15 18.96 5.20
C GLU A 338 36.17 17.43 5.10
N SER A 339 37.35 16.81 5.20
CA SER A 339 37.49 15.35 5.20
C SER A 339 36.92 14.73 6.48
N GLU A 340 37.11 15.37 7.64
CA GLU A 340 36.51 14.93 8.91
C GLU A 340 34.99 15.05 8.89
N ILE A 341 34.44 16.16 8.40
CA ILE A 341 32.99 16.36 8.25
C ILE A 341 32.38 15.29 7.33
N ARG A 342 33.08 14.92 6.24
CA ARG A 342 32.63 13.83 5.35
C ARG A 342 32.62 12.47 6.04
N LYS A 343 33.67 12.15 6.82
CA LYS A 343 33.73 10.91 7.62
C LYS A 343 32.60 10.88 8.65
N GLU A 344 32.36 12.00 9.34
CA GLU A 344 31.29 12.11 10.35
C GLU A 344 29.89 11.94 9.72
N ARG A 345 29.65 12.50 8.53
CA ARG A 345 28.41 12.27 7.77
C ARG A 345 28.23 10.82 7.34
N ALA A 346 29.31 10.15 6.92
CA ALA A 346 29.25 8.74 6.53
C ALA A 346 28.87 7.84 7.72
N ILE A 347 29.50 8.05 8.89
CA ILE A 347 29.16 7.35 10.14
C ILE A 347 27.69 7.57 10.51
N LYS A 348 27.21 8.82 10.45
CA LYS A 348 25.79 9.13 10.73
C LYS A 348 24.81 8.48 9.76
N THR A 349 25.20 8.35 8.49
CA THR A 349 24.38 7.67 7.48
C THR A 349 24.28 6.16 7.77
N GLU A 350 25.36 5.55 8.26
CA GLU A 350 25.32 4.16 8.74
C GLU A 350 24.47 3.99 10.00
N GLU A 351 24.59 4.88 10.98
CA GLU A 351 23.77 4.85 12.19
C GLU A 351 22.27 4.98 11.85
N LEU A 352 21.92 5.82 10.89
CA LEU A 352 20.54 5.99 10.41
C LEU A 352 20.02 4.70 9.76
N LYS A 353 20.84 4.00 8.97
CA LYS A 353 20.50 2.67 8.44
C LYS A 353 20.33 1.62 9.54
N LYS A 354 21.14 1.67 10.62
CA LYS A 354 20.98 0.78 11.77
C LYS A 354 19.66 1.06 12.50
N LEU A 355 19.27 2.33 12.65
CA LEU A 355 17.98 2.72 13.23
C LEU A 355 16.79 2.27 12.37
N GLU A 356 16.84 2.45 11.05
CA GLU A 356 15.82 1.93 10.13
C GLU A 356 15.67 0.40 10.24
N LYS A 357 16.78 -0.32 10.45
CA LYS A 357 16.75 -1.77 10.66
C LYS A 357 16.08 -2.12 11.99
N ILE A 358 16.43 -1.44 13.09
CA ILE A 358 15.80 -1.63 14.41
C ILE A 358 14.30 -1.34 14.34
N GLU A 359 13.90 -0.31 13.60
CA GLU A 359 12.48 0.03 13.39
C GLU A 359 11.73 -1.10 12.69
N LYS A 360 12.28 -1.64 11.59
CA LYS A 360 11.70 -2.79 10.90
C LYS A 360 11.56 -4.01 11.82
N GLU A 361 12.61 -4.35 12.57
CA GLU A 361 12.58 -5.44 13.55
C GLU A 361 11.52 -5.22 14.64
N ALA A 362 11.35 -3.97 15.11
CA ALA A 362 10.32 -3.62 16.08
C ALA A 362 8.91 -3.76 15.49
N GLN A 363 8.69 -3.33 14.25
CA GLN A 363 7.41 -3.49 13.54
C GLN A 363 7.05 -4.98 13.37
N GLU A 364 8.02 -5.81 12.98
CA GLU A 364 7.83 -7.26 12.86
C GLU A 364 7.52 -7.91 14.23
N ARG A 365 8.20 -7.50 15.30
CA ARG A 365 7.91 -7.98 16.66
C ARG A 365 6.50 -7.60 17.11
N ILE A 366 6.08 -6.36 16.89
CA ILE A 366 4.71 -5.91 17.20
C ILE A 366 3.71 -6.77 16.45
N LYS A 367 3.90 -6.98 15.15
CA LYS A 367 3.06 -7.86 14.33
C LYS A 367 2.94 -9.27 14.94
N SER A 368 4.06 -9.87 15.33
CA SER A 368 4.09 -11.21 15.94
C SER A 368 3.42 -11.30 17.33
N ILE A 369 3.43 -10.22 18.10
CA ILE A 369 2.76 -10.15 19.40
C ILE A 369 1.25 -10.04 19.19
N THR A 370 0.83 -9.20 18.24
CA THR A 370 -0.58 -9.07 17.85
C THR A 370 -1.14 -10.42 17.40
N GLU A 371 -0.42 -11.15 16.55
CA GLU A 371 -0.79 -12.51 16.11
C GLU A 371 -0.96 -13.48 17.30
N ARG A 372 -0.02 -13.49 18.25
CA ARG A 372 -0.11 -14.35 19.46
C ARG A 372 -1.23 -13.97 20.42
N VAL A 373 -1.51 -12.67 20.60
CA VAL A 373 -2.64 -12.22 21.44
C VAL A 373 -3.97 -12.63 20.81
N ILE A 374 -4.07 -12.57 19.48
CA ILE A 374 -5.24 -13.08 18.74
C ILE A 374 -5.41 -14.59 18.99
N GLU A 375 -4.35 -15.38 18.83
CA GLU A 375 -4.37 -16.83 19.08
C GLU A 375 -4.78 -17.18 20.53
N GLN A 376 -4.24 -16.48 21.53
CA GLN A 376 -4.56 -16.74 22.93
C GLN A 376 -6.00 -16.36 23.33
N ASN A 377 -6.56 -15.31 22.72
CA ASN A 377 -7.95 -14.92 22.96
C ASN A 377 -8.93 -15.89 22.28
N ILE A 378 -8.54 -16.50 21.15
CA ILE A 378 -9.33 -17.56 20.50
C ILE A 378 -9.40 -18.81 21.40
N LEU A 379 -8.32 -19.14 22.11
CA LEU A 379 -8.25 -20.33 22.99
C LEU A 379 -8.95 -20.17 24.35
N ARG A 380 -9.39 -18.96 24.72
CA ARG A 380 -9.97 -18.66 26.04
C ARG A 380 -11.48 -18.43 26.05
N GLN A 381 -12.19 -18.67 24.94
CA GLN A 381 -13.64 -18.60 24.98
C GLN A 381 -14.18 -19.67 25.95
N PRO A 382 -14.91 -19.29 27.01
CA PRO A 382 -15.50 -20.25 27.93
C PRO A 382 -16.50 -21.09 27.13
N VAL A 383 -16.35 -22.42 27.18
CA VAL A 383 -17.34 -23.36 26.69
C VAL A 383 -18.58 -23.15 27.55
N GLU A 384 -19.56 -22.39 27.05
CA GLU A 384 -20.87 -22.28 27.67
C GLU A 384 -21.46 -23.69 27.77
N LYS A 385 -21.59 -24.18 29.01
CA LYS A 385 -22.29 -25.44 29.28
C LYS A 385 -23.73 -25.27 28.78
N PRO A 386 -24.25 -26.22 27.99
CA PRO A 386 -25.60 -26.12 27.46
C PRO A 386 -26.61 -26.08 28.63
N GLU A 387 -27.38 -25.00 28.70
CA GLU A 387 -28.49 -24.86 29.62
C GLU A 387 -29.53 -25.96 29.35
N GLU A 388 -29.83 -26.75 30.39
CA GLU A 388 -30.90 -27.73 30.41
C GLU A 388 -32.25 -27.04 30.15
N LYS A 389 -32.84 -27.33 28.98
CA LYS A 389 -34.16 -26.83 28.61
C LYS A 389 -35.24 -27.46 29.49
N THR A 390 -35.79 -26.68 30.41
CA THR A 390 -37.06 -26.96 31.08
C THR A 390 -38.21 -27.03 30.08
N THR A 391 -38.99 -28.10 30.19
CA THR A 391 -40.15 -28.49 29.39
C THR A 391 -41.28 -27.46 29.46
N ILE A 392 -41.71 -26.94 28.30
CA ILE A 392 -42.87 -26.05 28.17
C ILE A 392 -44.15 -26.88 28.01
N ARG A 393 -45.15 -26.55 28.84
CA ARG A 393 -46.50 -27.16 28.88
C ARG A 393 -47.31 -26.89 27.61
N GLU A 394 -48.05 -27.91 27.18
CA GLU A 394 -49.04 -27.88 26.11
C GLU A 394 -50.15 -26.85 26.36
N ILE A 395 -50.43 -26.00 25.37
CA ILE A 395 -51.61 -25.15 25.31
C ILE A 395 -52.59 -25.79 24.33
N LYS A 396 -53.74 -26.24 24.84
CA LYS A 396 -54.90 -26.69 24.05
C LYS A 396 -55.55 -25.48 23.36
N TYR A 397 -55.65 -25.53 22.03
CA TYR A 397 -56.46 -24.60 21.26
C TYR A 397 -57.92 -25.06 21.25
N VAL A 398 -58.82 -24.14 21.63
CA VAL A 398 -60.28 -24.25 21.49
C VAL A 398 -60.68 -23.54 20.20
N THR A 399 -61.39 -24.22 19.31
CA THR A 399 -62.02 -23.68 18.10
C THR A 399 -63.35 -23.00 18.41
N PRO A 400 -63.68 -21.86 17.76
CA PRO A 400 -65.07 -21.43 17.65
C PRO A 400 -65.62 -21.58 16.22
N SER A 401 -66.91 -21.92 16.22
CA SER A 401 -67.84 -22.22 15.13
C SER A 401 -68.09 -21.05 14.16
N PRO A 402 -68.45 -21.31 12.88
CA PRO A 402 -68.88 -20.28 11.94
C PRO A 402 -70.41 -20.21 11.84
N GLN A 403 -71.01 -19.06 12.16
CA GLN A 403 -72.30 -18.64 11.56
C GLN A 403 -72.68 -17.20 11.95
N ALA A 404 -73.41 -16.56 11.01
CA ALA A 404 -74.11 -15.26 11.09
C ALA A 404 -73.23 -13.99 10.99
N GLU A 405 -73.57 -12.93 10.27
CA GLU A 405 -74.68 -12.63 9.37
C GLU A 405 -74.35 -11.33 8.59
N ASN A 406 -75.06 -11.13 7.49
CA ASN A 406 -75.04 -9.96 6.63
C ASN A 406 -75.57 -8.67 7.30
N HIS A 407 -75.21 -7.55 6.65
CA HIS A 407 -75.88 -6.24 6.58
C HIS A 407 -75.20 -5.08 7.32
N VAL A 408 -74.72 -4.09 6.56
CA VAL A 408 -75.32 -2.74 6.49
C VAL A 408 -74.63 -1.95 5.37
N ALA A 409 -75.47 -1.27 4.60
CA ALA A 409 -75.16 -0.54 3.40
C ALA A 409 -74.97 0.97 3.67
N ARG A 410 -74.41 1.63 2.64
CA ARG A 410 -74.73 2.99 2.14
C ARG A 410 -74.12 4.24 2.80
N GLN A 411 -73.49 4.99 1.88
CA GLN A 411 -73.63 6.43 1.61
C GLN A 411 -73.00 7.42 2.60
N ILE A 412 -72.08 8.25 2.07
CA ILE A 412 -72.20 9.71 2.03
C ILE A 412 -71.36 10.23 0.84
N ILE A 413 -71.95 11.19 0.13
CA ILE A 413 -71.50 11.84 -1.11
C ILE A 413 -71.16 13.33 -0.80
N HIS A 414 -70.15 13.86 -1.53
CA HIS A 414 -69.83 15.27 -1.88
C HIS A 414 -69.49 16.34 -0.83
N LYS A 415 -68.34 17.03 -1.04
CA LYS A 415 -68.20 18.42 -1.58
C LYS A 415 -66.73 18.88 -1.49
N SER A 416 -66.01 19.06 -2.61
CA SER A 416 -65.69 20.32 -3.34
C SER A 416 -64.74 21.31 -2.61
N SER A 417 -63.52 21.53 -3.13
CA SER A 417 -63.04 22.84 -3.66
C SER A 417 -61.55 22.81 -4.09
N GLU A 418 -61.33 23.19 -5.35
CA GLU A 418 -60.34 24.16 -5.85
C GLU A 418 -58.95 24.30 -5.16
N HIS A 419 -57.89 23.97 -5.90
CA HIS A 419 -56.83 24.91 -6.32
C HIS A 419 -55.72 24.16 -7.08
N ALA A 420 -55.54 24.53 -8.35
CA ALA A 420 -54.39 24.17 -9.16
C ALA A 420 -53.36 25.31 -9.14
N PRO A 421 -52.06 25.03 -9.13
CA PRO A 421 -51.08 25.93 -9.71
C PRO A 421 -50.42 25.32 -10.94
N ALA A 422 -50.23 26.21 -11.92
CA ALA A 422 -49.63 25.97 -13.21
C ALA A 422 -48.18 25.48 -13.10
N VAL A 423 -47.87 24.40 -13.82
CA VAL A 423 -46.51 23.90 -14.03
C VAL A 423 -45.93 24.59 -15.27
N HIS A 424 -45.10 25.61 -15.05
CA HIS A 424 -44.26 26.20 -16.08
C HIS A 424 -43.19 25.19 -16.54
N LYS A 425 -43.23 24.81 -17.81
CA LYS A 425 -42.15 24.10 -18.51
C LYS A 425 -40.94 25.02 -18.67
N ALA A 426 -39.94 24.88 -17.80
CA ALA A 426 -38.60 25.42 -18.04
C ALA A 426 -37.82 24.47 -18.96
N LYS A 427 -37.66 24.86 -20.22
CA LYS A 427 -36.70 24.25 -21.15
C LYS A 427 -35.30 24.86 -20.92
N GLN A 428 -34.31 23.97 -20.92
CA GLN A 428 -32.88 24.17 -21.27
C GLN A 428 -31.94 24.91 -20.30
N PRO A 429 -31.06 24.15 -19.64
CA PRO A 429 -29.68 24.56 -19.34
C PRO A 429 -28.61 23.65 -19.99
N GLU A 430 -29.00 22.54 -20.61
CA GLU A 430 -28.06 21.49 -21.07
C GLU A 430 -27.40 21.80 -22.43
N ALA A 431 -28.10 22.55 -23.30
CA ALA A 431 -27.57 22.93 -24.61
C ALA A 431 -26.52 24.07 -24.50
N GLU A 432 -26.73 25.00 -23.57
CA GLU A 432 -25.81 26.10 -23.29
C GLU A 432 -24.51 25.62 -22.63
N MET A 433 -24.60 24.64 -21.73
CA MET A 433 -23.42 24.03 -21.12
C MET A 433 -22.57 23.26 -22.15
N LYS A 434 -23.21 22.56 -23.09
CA LYS A 434 -22.50 21.84 -24.17
C LYS A 434 -21.82 22.81 -25.15
N ALA A 435 -22.49 23.89 -25.55
CA ALA A 435 -21.94 24.90 -26.45
C ALA A 435 -20.76 25.67 -25.83
N LYS A 436 -20.82 25.95 -24.51
CA LYS A 436 -19.74 26.62 -23.78
C LYS A 436 -18.51 25.73 -23.66
N HIS A 437 -18.70 24.43 -23.42
CA HIS A 437 -17.60 23.47 -23.31
C HIS A 437 -16.91 23.21 -24.67
N GLU A 438 -17.67 23.19 -25.76
CA GLU A 438 -17.10 23.01 -27.10
C GLU A 438 -16.30 24.24 -27.58
N LYS A 439 -16.73 25.45 -27.20
CA LYS A 439 -15.95 26.69 -27.44
C LYS A 439 -14.63 26.69 -26.68
N GLU A 440 -14.62 26.31 -25.40
CA GLU A 440 -13.39 26.24 -24.58
C GLU A 440 -12.38 25.23 -25.15
N ILE A 441 -12.85 24.10 -25.67
CA ILE A 441 -11.99 23.09 -26.31
C ILE A 441 -11.38 23.61 -27.62
N LYS A 442 -12.15 24.33 -28.45
CA LYS A 442 -11.64 24.93 -29.70
C LYS A 442 -10.64 26.06 -29.44
N THR A 443 -10.85 26.87 -28.41
CA THR A 443 -9.91 27.94 -28.03
C THR A 443 -8.60 27.40 -27.45
N ALA A 444 -8.63 26.26 -26.75
CA ALA A 444 -7.43 25.60 -26.23
C ALA A 444 -6.55 24.97 -27.33
N MET A 445 -7.10 24.70 -28.52
CA MET A 445 -6.38 24.10 -29.66
C MET A 445 -5.57 25.10 -30.52
N HIS A 446 -5.61 26.40 -30.24
CA HIS A 446 -4.99 27.43 -31.09
C HIS A 446 -3.92 28.30 -30.42
N MET A 447 -3.34 27.90 -29.28
CA MET A 447 -2.18 28.62 -28.72
C MET A 447 -0.84 28.11 -29.28
N PRO A 448 0.11 29.01 -29.62
CA PRO A 448 1.40 28.62 -30.18
C PRO A 448 2.34 28.05 -29.09
N HIS A 449 2.79 26.81 -29.30
CA HIS A 449 3.68 26.09 -28.41
C HIS A 449 5.15 26.53 -28.54
N LYS A 450 5.77 26.92 -27.41
CA LYS A 450 7.16 26.52 -27.12
C LYS A 450 7.31 26.06 -25.67
N ALA A 451 7.71 24.79 -25.55
CA ALA A 451 8.46 24.18 -24.44
C ALA A 451 7.80 23.90 -23.06
N LYS A 452 6.47 24.01 -22.88
CA LYS A 452 5.79 23.59 -21.62
C LYS A 452 5.06 22.23 -21.66
N ASP A 453 5.15 21.48 -22.75
CA ASP A 453 4.08 20.54 -23.10
C ASP A 453 4.25 19.06 -22.76
N LYS A 454 5.45 18.57 -22.46
CA LYS A 454 5.65 17.11 -22.25
C LYS A 454 4.92 16.58 -21.01
N LYS A 455 4.82 17.39 -19.95
CA LYS A 455 4.19 16.98 -18.68
C LYS A 455 2.65 17.01 -18.77
N PHE A 456 2.08 18.01 -19.43
CA PHE A 456 0.64 18.10 -19.66
C PHE A 456 0.15 17.02 -20.65
N MET A 457 0.93 16.74 -21.69
CA MET A 457 0.65 15.63 -22.63
C MET A 457 0.65 14.26 -21.91
N HIS A 458 1.50 14.06 -20.90
CA HIS A 458 1.49 12.82 -20.11
C HIS A 458 0.21 12.67 -19.27
N ILE A 459 -0.22 13.74 -18.60
CA ILE A 459 -1.44 13.74 -17.77
C ILE A 459 -2.68 13.51 -18.64
N ALA A 460 -2.79 14.21 -19.78
CA ALA A 460 -3.91 14.03 -20.71
C ALA A 460 -3.96 12.60 -21.30
N ARG A 461 -2.79 11.98 -21.53
CA ARG A 461 -2.68 10.60 -21.99
C ARG A 461 -3.13 9.61 -20.89
N GLU A 462 -2.72 9.83 -19.65
CA GLU A 462 -3.17 9.03 -18.49
C GLU A 462 -4.70 9.12 -18.29
N GLU A 463 -5.29 10.32 -18.37
CA GLU A 463 -6.75 10.49 -18.27
C GLU A 463 -7.49 9.71 -19.37
N LYS A 464 -7.00 9.78 -20.61
CA LYS A 464 -7.60 9.06 -21.75
C LYS A 464 -7.50 7.54 -21.58
N GLU A 465 -6.38 7.03 -21.07
CA GLU A 465 -6.21 5.60 -20.77
C GLU A 465 -7.15 5.12 -19.65
N ILE A 466 -7.32 5.91 -18.59
CA ILE A 466 -8.26 5.61 -17.49
C ILE A 466 -9.72 5.58 -18.01
N LEU A 467 -10.09 6.53 -18.87
CA LEU A 467 -11.42 6.57 -19.49
C LEU A 467 -11.67 5.35 -20.39
N GLN A 468 -10.71 4.97 -21.24
CA GLN A 468 -10.82 3.78 -22.09
C GLN A 468 -10.89 2.49 -21.27
N LYS A 469 -10.14 2.38 -20.16
CA LYS A 469 -10.22 1.22 -19.25
C LYS A 469 -11.62 1.08 -18.66
N LEU A 470 -12.22 2.17 -18.16
CA LEU A 470 -13.58 2.15 -17.61
C LEU A 470 -14.64 1.80 -18.66
N GLU A 471 -14.48 2.26 -19.90
CA GLU A 471 -15.43 1.93 -20.96
C GLU A 471 -15.37 0.44 -21.35
N ARG A 472 -14.16 -0.14 -21.44
CA ARG A 472 -13.99 -1.59 -21.67
C ARG A 472 -14.58 -2.41 -20.54
N LEU A 473 -14.38 -1.96 -19.30
CA LEU A 473 -14.97 -2.56 -18.12
C LEU A 473 -16.51 -2.55 -18.22
N ARG A 474 -17.12 -1.40 -18.53
CA ARG A 474 -18.58 -1.29 -18.67
C ARG A 474 -19.14 -2.20 -19.78
N LYS A 475 -18.43 -2.33 -20.91
CA LYS A 475 -18.84 -3.19 -22.04
C LYS A 475 -18.73 -4.69 -21.72
N GLY A 476 -17.72 -5.10 -20.94
CA GLY A 476 -17.56 -6.48 -20.49
C GLY A 476 -18.57 -6.94 -19.44
N TYR A 477 -19.43 -6.05 -18.94
CA TYR A 477 -20.48 -6.35 -17.95
C TYR A 477 -21.86 -6.61 -18.59
N ILE A 478 -22.04 -6.25 -19.87
CA ILE A 478 -23.33 -6.35 -20.58
C ILE A 478 -23.43 -7.63 -21.45
N GLY A 479 -22.38 -8.43 -21.51
CA GLY A 479 -22.38 -9.77 -22.11
C GLY A 479 -22.20 -10.83 -21.05
#